data_AF-A0A1J3G2Y4-F1
#
_entry.id   AF-A0A1J3G2Y4-F1
#
_cell.length_a   1.000
_cell.length_b   1.000
_cell.length_c   1.000
_cell.angle_alpha   90.00
_cell.angle_beta   90.00
_cell.angle_gamma   90.00
#
_symmetry.space_group_name_H-M   'P 1'
#
loop_
_entity.id
_entity.type
_entity.pdbx_description
1 polymer ?
#
loop_
_entity_poly.entity_id
_entity_poly.type
_entity_poly.pdbx_seq_one_letter_code
_entity_poly.pdbx_strand_id
1 'polypeptide(L)'
;NPFARIGRVFVEAIKNRRKTDLDTYNTNETLLLLPDQNSKQWRFLDRAAISCDVVEIEEAKAVLRLVPIWMTCLVYAIVNAQSPTLFTKQGATMDRSISPGLVVPAATLHCFVSLTIVIFIPIYDRLLIPIARSFTQNPSGITML
;
A
#
# COMPACT_ATOMS: atom_id res chain seq x y z
N ASN A 1 3.23 1.14 -22.35
CA ASN A 1 3.08 1.49 -20.92
C ASN A 1 2.19 0.49 -20.20
N PRO A 2 2.73 -0.27 -19.22
CA PRO A 2 1.96 -1.25 -18.44
C PRO A 2 0.70 -0.63 -17.81
N PHE A 3 0.82 0.56 -17.23
CA PHE A 3 -0.31 1.30 -16.66
C PHE A 3 -1.44 1.62 -17.67
N ALA A 4 -1.10 1.87 -18.94
CA ALA A 4 -2.09 2.12 -19.98
C ALA A 4 -2.84 0.83 -20.39
N ARG A 5 -2.19 -0.33 -20.29
CA ARG A 5 -2.84 -1.64 -20.54
C ARG A 5 -3.81 -1.96 -19.42
N ILE A 6 -3.36 -1.84 -18.16
CA ILE A 6 -4.20 -2.01 -16.97
C ILE A 6 -5.40 -1.04 -17.02
N GLY A 7 -5.17 0.24 -17.33
CA GLY A 7 -6.25 1.23 -17.50
C GLY A 7 -7.26 0.86 -18.59
N ARG A 8 -6.79 0.31 -19.71
CA ARG A 8 -7.67 -0.19 -20.79
C ARG A 8 -8.55 -1.35 -20.32
N VAL A 9 -8.01 -2.30 -19.55
CA VAL A 9 -8.77 -3.41 -18.97
C VAL A 9 -9.89 -2.89 -18.08
N PHE A 10 -9.63 -1.89 -17.23
CA PHE A 10 -10.67 -1.27 -16.41
C PHE A 10 -11.76 -0.59 -17.27
N VAL A 11 -11.37 0.14 -18.31
CA VAL A 11 -12.32 0.82 -19.22
C VAL A 11 -13.18 -0.21 -19.95
N GLU A 12 -12.59 -1.27 -20.50
CA GLU A 12 -13.32 -2.32 -21.21
C GLU A 12 -14.19 -3.15 -20.26
N ALA A 13 -13.75 -3.43 -19.03
CA ALA A 13 -14.59 -4.05 -18.00
C ALA A 13 -15.85 -3.23 -17.70
N ILE A 14 -15.71 -1.91 -17.56
CA ILE A 14 -16.83 -0.98 -17.30
C ILE A 14 -17.75 -0.86 -18.52
N LYS A 15 -17.17 -0.77 -19.72
CA LYS A 15 -17.92 -0.68 -20.98
C LYS A 15 -18.70 -1.96 -21.27
N ASN A 16 -18.11 -3.14 -21.03
CA ASN A 16 -18.82 -4.41 -21.16
C ASN A 16 -19.86 -4.65 -20.08
N ARG A 17 -19.74 -4.03 -18.89
CA ARG A 17 -20.81 -4.07 -17.90
C ARG A 17 -22.16 -3.62 -18.47
N ARG A 18 -22.16 -2.70 -19.44
CA ARG A 18 -23.37 -2.19 -20.11
C ARG A 18 -23.87 -3.09 -21.25
N LYS A 19 -23.01 -3.93 -21.84
CA LYS A 19 -23.35 -4.83 -22.95
C LYS A 19 -23.81 -6.21 -22.48
N THR A 20 -23.22 -6.74 -21.41
CA THR A 20 -23.60 -8.06 -20.85
C THR A 20 -25.07 -8.12 -20.41
N ASP A 21 -25.67 -6.99 -20.02
CA ASP A 21 -27.10 -6.92 -19.68
C ASP A 21 -28.02 -7.21 -20.89
N LEU A 22 -27.51 -6.99 -22.11
CA LEU A 22 -28.26 -7.18 -23.36
C LEU A 22 -28.04 -8.57 -23.99
N ASP A 23 -26.84 -9.16 -23.83
CA ASP A 23 -26.44 -10.43 -24.48
C ASP A 23 -26.61 -11.69 -23.59
N THR A 24 -27.19 -11.55 -22.39
CA THR A 24 -27.37 -12.66 -21.43
C THR A 24 -28.27 -13.80 -21.95
N TYR A 25 -28.97 -13.63 -23.08
CA TYR A 25 -29.80 -14.69 -23.68
C TYR A 25 -29.03 -15.68 -24.58
N ASN A 26 -27.84 -15.31 -25.12
CA ASN A 26 -27.11 -16.12 -26.11
C ASN A 26 -25.73 -16.65 -25.64
N THR A 27 -25.33 -16.38 -24.39
CA THR A 27 -23.94 -16.56 -23.89
C THR A 27 -23.80 -17.74 -22.92
N ASN A 28 -24.58 -18.81 -23.11
CA ASN A 28 -24.46 -20.05 -22.34
C ASN A 28 -23.44 -21.03 -22.96
N GLU A 29 -23.03 -20.86 -24.23
CA GLU A 29 -22.09 -21.77 -24.91
C GLU A 29 -20.61 -21.35 -24.80
N THR A 30 -20.28 -20.07 -24.68
CA THR A 30 -18.88 -19.58 -24.59
C THR A 30 -18.32 -19.50 -23.17
N LEU A 31 -19.17 -19.66 -22.15
CA LEU A 31 -18.76 -19.64 -20.74
C LEU A 31 -18.10 -20.94 -20.25
N LEU A 32 -18.08 -22.01 -21.06
CA LEU A 32 -17.53 -23.32 -20.69
C LEU A 32 -16.01 -23.47 -20.91
N LEU A 33 -15.31 -22.47 -21.47
CA LEU A 33 -13.88 -22.59 -21.80
C LEU A 33 -12.91 -21.82 -20.89
N LEU A 34 -13.36 -21.05 -19.90
CA LEU A 34 -12.43 -20.46 -18.93
C LEU A 34 -12.38 -21.31 -17.66
N PRO A 35 -11.18 -21.82 -17.29
CA PRO A 35 -11.04 -22.64 -16.11
C PRO A 35 -11.38 -21.81 -14.87
N ASP A 36 -12.00 -22.52 -13.96
CA ASP A 36 -12.55 -22.13 -12.68
C ASP A 36 -11.53 -21.44 -11.74
N GLN A 37 -12.11 -20.86 -10.68
CA GLN A 37 -11.48 -20.59 -9.39
C GLN A 37 -10.47 -19.43 -9.31
N ASN A 38 -10.84 -18.39 -8.55
CA ASN A 38 -10.40 -18.29 -7.15
C ASN A 38 -10.61 -16.90 -6.50
N SER A 39 -11.42 -15.98 -7.06
CA SER A 39 -11.70 -14.75 -6.31
C SER A 39 -13.02 -14.10 -6.70
N LYS A 40 -14.07 -14.39 -5.93
CA LYS A 40 -15.33 -13.60 -5.95
C LYS A 40 -15.09 -12.09 -5.79
N GLN A 41 -13.91 -11.71 -5.29
CA GLN A 41 -13.56 -10.35 -4.92
C GLN A 41 -13.51 -9.37 -6.10
N TRP A 42 -13.28 -9.82 -7.35
CA TRP A 42 -13.14 -8.91 -8.51
C TRP A 42 -13.83 -9.40 -9.80
N ARG A 43 -15.02 -10.00 -9.66
CA ARG A 43 -15.84 -10.55 -10.77
C ARG A 43 -16.18 -9.55 -11.89
N PHE A 44 -16.01 -8.26 -11.66
CA PHE A 44 -16.27 -7.26 -12.69
C PHE A 44 -15.14 -7.20 -13.74
N LEU A 45 -13.89 -7.52 -13.37
CA LEU A 45 -12.74 -7.52 -14.27
C LEU A 45 -12.77 -8.70 -15.24
N ASP A 46 -13.39 -9.82 -14.86
CA ASP A 46 -13.59 -10.97 -15.74
C ASP A 46 -14.42 -10.61 -16.98
N ARG A 47 -15.24 -9.56 -16.91
CA ARG A 47 -16.03 -9.05 -18.05
C ARG A 47 -15.16 -8.41 -19.15
N ALA A 48 -13.91 -8.06 -18.85
CA ALA A 48 -12.97 -7.59 -19.86
C ALA A 48 -12.42 -8.73 -20.73
N ALA A 49 -12.61 -10.00 -20.37
CA ALA A 49 -12.10 -11.16 -21.11
C ALA A 49 -12.65 -11.27 -22.55
N ILE A 50 -13.74 -10.56 -22.86
CA ILE A 50 -14.31 -10.47 -24.21
C ILE A 50 -13.39 -9.68 -25.17
N SER A 51 -12.57 -8.76 -24.65
CA SER A 51 -11.76 -7.83 -25.45
C SER A 51 -10.28 -7.77 -25.04
N CYS A 52 -9.91 -8.40 -23.92
CA CYS A 52 -8.57 -8.36 -23.32
C CYS A 52 -8.08 -9.76 -22.98
N ASP A 53 -6.75 -9.93 -23.01
CA ASP A 53 -6.09 -11.18 -22.66
C ASP A 53 -6.19 -11.48 -21.15
N VAL A 54 -6.17 -12.76 -20.79
CA VAL A 54 -6.32 -13.23 -19.40
C VAL A 54 -5.18 -12.70 -18.52
N VAL A 55 -3.97 -12.59 -19.08
CA VAL A 55 -2.78 -12.04 -18.39
C VAL A 55 -2.99 -10.58 -18.01
N GLU A 56 -3.56 -9.75 -18.89
CA GLU A 56 -3.81 -8.32 -18.59
C GLU A 56 -4.87 -8.16 -17.49
N ILE A 57 -5.84 -9.07 -17.42
CA ILE A 57 -6.87 -9.10 -16.38
C ILE A 57 -6.28 -9.51 -15.03
N GLU A 58 -5.38 -10.49 -15.02
CA GLU A 58 -4.69 -10.92 -13.81
C GLU A 58 -3.76 -9.82 -13.25
N GLU A 59 -3.02 -9.12 -14.12
CA GLU A 59 -2.22 -7.94 -13.75
C GLU A 59 -3.09 -6.85 -13.10
N ALA A 60 -4.26 -6.55 -13.69
CA ALA A 60 -5.19 -5.57 -13.13
C ALA A 60 -5.75 -5.98 -11.75
N LYS A 61 -6.05 -7.28 -11.57
CA LYS A 61 -6.47 -7.84 -10.28
C LYS A 61 -5.36 -7.74 -9.23
N ALA A 62 -4.11 -7.98 -9.61
CA ALA A 62 -2.95 -7.85 -8.72
C ALA A 62 -2.77 -6.42 -8.22
N VAL A 63 -2.88 -5.42 -9.11
CA VAL A 63 -2.83 -4.00 -8.71
C VAL A 63 -3.95 -3.66 -7.74
N LEU A 64 -5.17 -4.17 -7.98
CA LEU A 64 -6.32 -3.91 -7.11
C LEU A 64 -6.18 -4.56 -5.73
N ARG A 65 -5.47 -5.69 -5.63
CA ARG A 65 -5.07 -6.30 -4.35
C ARG A 65 -4.03 -5.49 -3.58
N LEU A 66 -3.23 -4.65 -4.26
CA LEU A 66 -2.23 -3.79 -3.63
C LEU A 66 -2.84 -2.49 -3.06
N VAL A 67 -3.98 -2.04 -3.59
CA VAL A 67 -4.71 -0.84 -3.12
C VAL A 67 -4.93 -0.80 -1.60
N PRO A 68 -5.45 -1.86 -0.93
CA PRO A 68 -5.64 -1.80 0.52
C PRO A 68 -4.33 -1.62 1.31
N ILE A 69 -3.22 -2.20 0.84
CA ILE A 69 -1.89 -2.03 1.46
C ILE A 69 -1.41 -0.59 1.25
N TRP A 70 -1.57 -0.06 0.04
CA TRP A 70 -1.23 1.33 -0.24
C TRP A 70 -2.05 2.32 0.60
N MET A 71 -3.34 2.03 0.82
CA MET A 71 -4.23 2.85 1.66
C MET A 71 -3.78 2.88 3.12
N THR A 72 -3.34 1.75 3.70
CA THR A 72 -2.83 1.75 5.09
C THR A 72 -1.53 2.55 5.21
N CYS A 73 -0.64 2.47 4.22
CA CYS A 73 0.55 3.32 4.14
C CYS A 73 0.19 4.81 4.04
N LEU A 74 -0.84 5.16 3.27
CA LEU A 74 -1.30 6.54 3.12
C LEU A 74 -1.82 7.12 4.44
N VAL A 75 -2.63 6.37 5.19
CA VAL A 75 -3.13 6.82 6.50
C VAL A 75 -1.98 7.13 7.45
N TYR A 76 -0.97 6.25 7.52
CA TYR A 76 0.24 6.50 8.31
C TYR A 76 0.97 7.76 7.87
N ALA A 77 1.16 7.96 6.56
CA ALA A 77 1.81 9.16 6.03
C ALA A 77 1.07 10.46 6.39
N ILE A 78 -0.26 10.44 6.38
CA ILE A 78 -1.09 11.59 6.78
C ILE A 78 -0.86 11.94 8.26
N VAL A 79 -0.89 10.94 9.15
CA VAL A 79 -0.65 11.15 10.59
C VAL A 79 0.78 11.65 10.84
N ASN A 80 1.76 11.09 10.14
CA ASN A 80 3.15 11.55 10.23
C ASN A 80 3.31 12.99 9.76
N ALA A 81 2.61 13.42 8.70
CA ALA A 81 2.66 14.81 8.22
C ALA A 81 2.05 15.81 9.23
N GLN A 82 1.11 15.38 10.07
CA GLN A 82 0.52 16.21 11.13
C GLN A 82 1.35 16.24 12.41
N SER A 83 2.15 15.20 12.67
CA SER A 83 2.98 15.10 13.88
C SER A 83 3.90 16.32 14.10
N PRO A 84 4.72 16.78 13.14
CA PRO A 84 5.60 17.92 13.36
C PRO A 84 4.83 19.22 13.64
N THR A 85 3.60 19.39 13.13
CA THR A 85 2.83 20.63 13.34
C THR A 85 2.15 20.67 14.70
N LEU A 86 1.56 19.56 15.15
CA LEU A 86 0.91 19.47 16.47
C LEU A 86 1.94 19.52 17.61
N PHE A 87 3.06 18.81 17.49
CA PHE A 87 4.13 18.86 18.49
C PHE A 87 4.83 20.22 18.54
N THR A 88 4.98 20.90 17.39
CA THR A 88 5.52 22.28 17.38
C THR A 88 4.55 23.28 18.02
N LYS A 89 3.24 23.15 17.75
CA LYS A 89 2.22 24.00 18.38
C LYS A 89 2.12 23.77 19.89
N GLN A 90 2.12 22.51 20.34
CA GLN A 90 2.15 22.19 21.77
C GLN A 90 3.44 22.69 22.43
N GLY A 91 4.60 22.47 21.81
CA GLY A 91 5.90 22.93 22.31
C GLY A 91 6.06 24.45 22.33
N ALA A 92 5.38 25.19 21.45
CA ALA A 92 5.40 26.65 21.44
C ALA A 92 4.65 27.28 22.62
N THR A 93 3.62 26.61 23.14
CA THR A 93 2.87 27.02 24.35
C THR A 93 3.52 26.56 25.66
N MET A 94 4.49 25.65 25.61
CA MET A 94 5.23 25.21 26.79
C MET A 94 6.30 26.23 27.16
N ASP A 95 6.64 26.37 28.45
CA ASP A 95 7.77 27.20 28.86
C ASP A 95 9.07 26.54 28.37
N ARG A 96 9.78 27.24 27.48
CA ARG A 96 10.98 26.75 26.79
C ARG A 96 12.27 27.28 27.44
N SER A 97 12.17 27.90 28.62
CA SER A 97 13.33 28.40 29.37
C SER A 97 13.96 27.28 30.20
N ILE A 98 15.15 26.83 29.78
CA ILE A 98 15.97 25.87 30.56
C ILE A 98 16.91 26.63 31.52
N SER A 99 17.21 27.89 31.22
CA SER A 99 18.11 28.79 31.97
C SER A 99 17.76 30.26 31.65
N PRO A 100 18.07 31.23 32.55
CA PRO A 100 17.96 32.66 32.21
C PRO A 100 18.84 32.99 31.01
N GLY A 101 18.19 33.14 29.84
CA GLY A 101 18.83 33.45 28.55
C GLY A 101 18.89 32.29 27.55
N LEU A 102 18.53 31.06 27.93
CA LEU A 102 18.54 29.91 27.02
C LEU A 102 17.12 29.45 26.69
N VAL A 103 16.59 29.92 25.56
CA VAL A 103 15.30 29.51 25.01
C VAL A 103 15.53 28.44 23.95
N VAL A 104 15.06 27.21 24.19
CA VAL A 104 15.21 26.14 23.21
C VAL A 104 14.27 26.38 22.03
N PRO A 105 14.78 26.45 20.78
CA PRO A 105 13.93 26.59 19.60
C PRO A 105 13.08 25.32 19.42
N ALA A 106 11.81 25.48 19.06
CA ALA A 106 10.93 24.33 18.78
C ALA A 106 11.48 23.40 17.66
N ALA A 107 12.40 23.90 16.83
CA ALA A 107 13.09 23.14 15.80
C ALA A 107 13.98 21.99 16.34
N THR A 108 14.42 22.02 17.61
CA THR A 108 15.23 20.93 18.20
C THR A 108 14.45 19.63 18.34
N LEU A 109 13.10 19.67 18.36
CA LEU A 109 12.25 18.47 18.31
C LEU A 109 12.49 17.64 17.03
N HIS A 110 12.80 18.28 15.90
CA HIS A 110 13.10 17.59 14.66
C HIS A 110 14.47 16.88 14.70
N CYS A 111 15.44 17.47 15.41
CA CYS A 111 16.73 16.83 15.65
C CYS A 111 16.58 15.56 16.53
N PHE A 112 15.66 15.57 17.49
CA PHE A 112 15.39 14.39 18.32
C PHE A 112 14.90 13.20 17.49
N VAL A 113 13.94 13.42 16.58
CA VAL A 113 13.45 12.38 15.65
C VAL A 113 14.59 11.81 14.81
N SER A 114 15.45 12.69 14.29
CA SER A 114 16.61 12.30 13.47
C SER A 114 17.61 11.46 14.28
N LEU A 115 17.91 11.87 15.51
CA LEU A 115 18.77 11.13 16.45
C LEU A 115 18.18 9.75 16.79
N THR A 116 16.87 9.68 17.05
CA THR A 116 16.19 8.41 17.31
C THR A 116 16.35 7.45 16.14
N ILE A 117 16.15 7.90 14.90
CA ILE A 117 16.32 7.05 13.70
C ILE A 117 17.76 6.55 13.61
N VAL A 118 18.74 7.44 13.77
CA VAL A 118 20.18 7.08 13.71
C VAL A 118 20.55 6.06 14.77
N ILE A 119 19.96 6.11 15.96
CA ILE A 119 20.17 5.13 17.03
C ILE A 119 19.39 3.83 16.75
N PHE A 120 18.18 3.90 16.21
CA PHE A 120 17.35 2.74 15.94
C PHE A 120 17.88 1.87 14.80
N ILE A 121 18.49 2.45 13.76
CA ILE A 121 19.08 1.72 12.64
C ILE A 121 20.06 0.62 13.12
N PRO A 122 21.13 0.94 13.87
CA PRO A 122 22.07 -0.08 14.32
C PRO A 122 21.44 -1.07 15.31
N ILE A 123 20.44 -0.66 16.11
CA ILE A 123 19.71 -1.57 17.00
C ILE A 123 18.89 -2.58 16.18
N TYR A 124 18.18 -2.11 15.16
CA TYR A 124 17.42 -2.97 14.27
C TYR A 124 18.36 -3.97 13.58
N ASP A 125 19.44 -3.47 12.97
CA ASP A 125 20.35 -4.29 12.19
C ASP A 125 21.16 -5.28 13.02
N ARG A 126 21.58 -4.89 14.23
CA ARG A 126 22.45 -5.73 15.07
C ARG A 126 21.76 -6.51 16.16
N LEU A 127 20.54 -6.14 16.55
CA LEU A 127 19.83 -6.82 17.64
C LEU A 127 18.58 -7.52 17.10
N LEU A 128 17.70 -6.79 16.40
CA LEU A 128 16.44 -7.36 15.93
C LEU A 128 16.62 -8.36 14.80
N ILE A 129 17.48 -8.09 13.82
CA ILE A 129 17.77 -9.04 12.73
C ILE A 129 18.33 -10.38 13.25
N PRO A 130 19.38 -10.44 14.08
CA PRO A 130 19.90 -11.72 14.56
C PRO A 130 18.93 -12.45 15.49
N ILE A 131 18.15 -11.73 16.32
CA ILE A 131 17.10 -12.36 17.15
C ILE A 131 16.01 -12.95 16.25
N ALA A 132 15.54 -12.19 15.26
CA ALA A 132 14.57 -12.69 14.29
C ALA A 132 15.12 -13.92 13.55
N ARG A 133 16.35 -13.88 13.04
CA ARG A 133 17.01 -15.05 12.42
C ARG A 133 17.10 -16.25 13.36
N SER A 134 17.42 -16.02 14.64
CA SER A 134 17.47 -17.08 15.64
C SER A 134 16.10 -17.71 15.92
N PHE A 135 15.03 -16.92 15.87
CA PHE A 135 13.67 -17.41 16.11
C PHE A 135 13.03 -18.05 14.88
N THR A 136 13.31 -17.52 13.67
CA THR A 136 12.75 -18.04 12.41
C THR A 136 13.57 -19.17 11.78
N GLN A 137 14.81 -19.42 12.24
CA GLN A 137 15.77 -20.40 11.67
C GLN A 137 15.93 -20.35 10.14
N ASN A 138 15.62 -19.22 9.51
CA ASN A 138 15.78 -18.97 8.08
C ASN A 138 16.95 -17.98 7.89
N PRO A 139 17.97 -18.28 7.06
CA PRO A 139 19.10 -17.37 6.84
C PRO A 139 18.71 -15.98 6.32
N SER A 140 17.50 -15.84 5.76
CA SER A 140 16.98 -14.57 5.21
C SER A 140 16.09 -13.77 6.20
N GLY A 141 15.71 -14.33 7.35
CA GLY A 141 14.96 -13.63 8.42
C GLY A 141 13.48 -13.29 8.13
N ILE A 142 13.09 -12.99 6.89
CA ILE A 142 11.70 -12.74 6.47
C ILE A 142 11.46 -13.41 5.11
N THR A 143 10.36 -14.15 4.98
CA THR A 143 9.93 -14.73 3.69
C THR A 143 9.60 -13.58 2.72
N MET A 144 10.36 -13.48 1.63
CA MET A 144 10.04 -12.56 0.52
C MET A 144 8.77 -13.08 -0.17
N LEU A 145 7.75 -12.23 -0.23
CA LEU A 145 6.47 -12.50 -0.90
C LEU A 145 6.54 -12.13 -2.38
#